data_AF-A0A6A3UME7-F1
#
_entry.id   AF-A0A6A3UME7-F1
#
_cell.length_a   1.000
_cell.length_b   1.000
_cell.length_c   1.000
_cell.angle_alpha   90.00
_cell.angle_beta   90.00
_cell.angle_gamma   90.00
#
_symmetry.space_group_name_H-M   'P 1'
#
loop_
_entity.id
_entity.type
_entity.pdbx_description
1 polymer ?
#
loop_
_entity_poly.entity_id
_entity_poly.type
_entity_poly.pdbx_seq_one_letter_code
_entity_poly.pdbx_strand_id
1 'polypeptide(L)'
;DADAAADDYRALREKLLGQRLSCSCEMTLLLDAESGRVVRLETSINLVESLVRVLGSAGDVVSVLQQALMTPEDVVGDVNAA
;
A
#
# COMPACT_ATOMS: atom_id res chain seq x y z
N ASP A 1 3.76 29.02 -0.51
CA ASP A 1 2.84 27.88 -0.27
C ASP A 1 3.48 26.50 -0.10
N ALA A 2 4.81 26.36 -0.08
CA ALA A 2 5.43 25.08 0.31
C ALA A 2 5.15 24.67 1.77
N ASP A 3 4.97 25.66 2.66
CA ASP A 3 4.59 25.44 4.06
C ASP A 3 3.22 24.78 4.21
N ALA A 4 2.22 25.19 3.42
CA ALA A 4 0.88 24.62 3.48
C ALA A 4 0.85 23.14 3.06
N ALA A 5 1.59 22.78 2.01
CA ALA A 5 1.70 21.38 1.59
C ALA A 5 2.45 20.52 2.63
N ALA A 6 3.48 21.07 3.28
CA ALA A 6 4.20 20.37 4.34
C ALA A 6 3.28 20.09 5.56
N ASP A 7 2.41 21.03 5.90
CA ASP A 7 1.41 20.86 6.95
C ASP A 7 0.35 19.80 6.58
N ASP A 8 -0.09 19.75 5.32
CA ASP A 8 -1.02 18.72 4.84
C ASP A 8 -0.40 17.31 4.94
N TYR A 9 0.85 17.13 4.49
CA TYR A 9 1.55 15.84 4.61
C TYR A 9 1.76 15.42 6.06
N ARG A 10 2.02 16.39 6.95
CA ARG A 10 2.12 16.13 8.38
C ARG A 10 0.80 15.60 8.95
N ALA A 11 -0.33 16.23 8.61
CA ALA A 11 -1.64 15.78 9.05
C ALA A 11 -1.97 14.37 8.54
N LEU A 12 -1.67 14.07 7.28
CA LEU A 12 -1.84 12.73 6.71
C LEU A 12 -0.95 11.69 7.40
N ARG A 13 0.31 12.03 7.68
CA ARG A 13 1.23 11.17 8.43
C ARG A 13 0.70 10.87 9.83
N GLU A 14 0.21 11.89 10.54
CA GLU A 14 -0.38 11.73 11.87
C GLU A 14 -1.62 10.81 11.85
N LYS A 15 -2.44 10.87 10.79
CA LYS A 15 -3.56 9.93 10.59
C LYS A 15 -3.10 8.49 10.37
N LEU A 16 -2.01 8.26 9.64
CA LEU A 16 -1.53 6.91 9.28
C LEU A 16 -0.69 6.25 10.39
N LEU A 17 0.03 7.04 11.19
CA LEU A 17 0.92 6.50 12.22
C LEU A 17 0.15 5.71 13.26
N GLY A 18 0.62 4.47 13.51
CA GLY A 18 0.00 3.57 14.48
C GLY A 18 -1.32 2.95 14.00
N GLN A 19 -1.80 3.28 12.80
CA GLN A 19 -2.98 2.65 12.25
C GLN A 19 -2.69 1.24 11.76
N ARG A 20 -3.59 0.32 12.10
CA ARG A 20 -3.62 -1.01 11.51
C ARG A 20 -4.62 -1.01 10.37
N LEU A 21 -4.12 -1.11 9.14
CA LEU A 21 -4.97 -1.18 7.96
C LEU A 21 -5.59 -2.58 7.83
N SER A 22 -6.91 -2.62 7.60
CA SER A 22 -7.65 -3.86 7.32
C SER A 22 -7.96 -3.94 5.83
N CYS A 23 -7.09 -4.64 5.10
CA CYS A 23 -7.16 -4.76 3.65
C CYS A 23 -7.79 -6.08 3.22
N SER A 24 -8.51 -6.06 2.09
CA SER A 24 -8.80 -7.28 1.35
C SER A 24 -7.55 -7.68 0.56
N CYS A 25 -7.20 -8.96 0.65
CA CYS A 25 -6.05 -9.52 -0.03
C CYS A 25 -6.50 -10.74 -0.84
N GLU A 26 -6.01 -10.84 -2.07
CA GLU A 26 -6.14 -12.02 -2.91
C GLU A 26 -4.77 -12.69 -3.06
N MET A 27 -4.74 -14.02 -3.00
CA MET A 27 -3.53 -14.82 -3.14
C MET A 27 -3.74 -15.89 -4.20
N THR A 28 -2.89 -15.89 -5.23
CA THR A 28 -2.86 -16.92 -6.26
C THR A 28 -1.62 -17.78 -6.08
N LEU A 29 -1.81 -19.09 -5.95
CA LEU A 29 -0.74 -20.05 -5.75
C LEU A 29 -0.61 -20.93 -6.99
N LEU A 30 0.59 -20.98 -7.56
CA LEU A 30 0.94 -21.96 -8.58
C LEU A 30 1.57 -23.16 -7.89
N LEU A 31 1.01 -24.34 -8.10
CA LEU A 31 1.51 -25.59 -7.55
C LEU A 31 2.26 -26.37 -8.61
N ASP A 32 3.36 -26.99 -8.22
CA ASP A 32 4.06 -28.01 -8.99
C ASP A 32 3.18 -29.25 -9.13
N ALA A 33 3.05 -29.77 -10.35
CA ALA A 33 2.14 -30.86 -10.65
C ALA A 33 2.61 -32.21 -10.07
N GLU A 34 3.91 -32.41 -9.90
CA GLU A 34 4.49 -33.67 -9.42
C GLU A 34 4.50 -33.75 -7.89
N SER A 35 4.96 -32.69 -7.22
CA SER A 35 5.12 -32.65 -5.77
C SER A 35 3.95 -32.02 -5.03
N GLY A 36 3.04 -31.31 -5.72
CA GLY A 36 1.95 -30.55 -5.13
C GLY A 36 2.40 -29.33 -4.31
N ARG A 37 3.68 -28.95 -4.39
CA ARG A 37 4.25 -27.84 -3.63
C ARG A 37 4.02 -26.51 -4.34
N VAL A 38 3.89 -25.43 -3.58
CA VAL A 38 3.79 -24.08 -4.15
C VAL A 38 5.13 -23.68 -4.77
N VAL A 39 5.12 -23.33 -6.05
CA VAL A 39 6.29 -22.84 -6.80
C VAL A 39 6.22 -21.35 -7.11
N ARG A 40 5.02 -20.75 -7.07
CA ARG A 40 4.85 -19.30 -7.18
C ARG A 40 3.69 -18.84 -6.29
N LEU A 41 3.88 -17.71 -5.64
CA LEU A 41 2.85 -16.99 -4.89
C LEU A 41 2.73 -15.60 -5.50
N GLU A 42 1.53 -15.22 -5.90
CA GLU A 42 1.19 -13.85 -6.30
C GLU A 42 0.19 -13.30 -5.28
N THR A 43 0.44 -12.08 -4.84
CA THR A 43 -0.41 -11.38 -3.86
C THR A 43 -0.90 -10.08 -4.45
N SER A 44 -2.16 -9.76 -4.22
CA SER A 44 -2.77 -8.47 -4.59
C SER A 44 -3.51 -7.92 -3.38
N ILE A 45 -3.16 -6.72 -2.93
CA ILE A 45 -3.76 -6.08 -1.76
C ILE A 45 -4.52 -4.83 -2.20
N ASN A 46 -5.80 -4.73 -1.84
CA ASN A 46 -6.54 -3.48 -2.04
C ASN A 46 -6.23 -2.50 -0.90
N LEU A 47 -5.17 -1.72 -1.07
CA LEU A 47 -4.79 -0.66 -0.13
C LEU A 47 -5.72 0.56 -0.21
N VAL A 48 -6.31 0.83 -1.38
CA VAL A 48 -7.14 2.02 -1.62
C VAL A 48 -8.33 2.03 -0.66
N GLU A 49 -9.07 0.93 -0.57
CA GLU A 49 -10.24 0.84 0.31
C GLU A 49 -9.88 1.11 1.78
N SER A 50 -8.78 0.52 2.24
CA SER A 50 -8.30 0.69 3.61
C SER A 50 -7.84 2.12 3.91
N LEU A 51 -7.13 2.74 2.97
CA LEU A 51 -6.65 4.11 3.11
C LEU A 51 -7.80 5.11 3.06
N VAL A 52 -8.84 4.89 2.25
CA VAL A 52 -10.04 5.75 2.25
C VAL A 52 -10.70 5.75 3.62
N ARG A 53 -10.77 4.59 4.31
CA ARG A 53 -11.35 4.52 5.66
C ARG A 53 -10.55 5.30 6.71
N VAL A 54 -9.23 5.35 6.58
CA VAL A 54 -8.35 6.06 7.54
C VAL A 54 -8.24 7.55 7.22
N LEU A 55 -8.09 7.90 5.94
CA LEU A 55 -7.81 9.26 5.51
C LEU A 55 -9.10 10.08 5.29
N GLY A 56 -10.20 9.41 4.93
CA GLY A 56 -11.52 10.01 4.73
C GLY A 56 -11.72 10.70 3.38
N SER A 57 -10.71 10.69 2.50
CA SER A 57 -10.70 11.42 1.23
C SER A 57 -9.95 10.62 0.17
N ALA A 58 -10.55 10.44 -1.01
CA ALA A 58 -9.89 9.82 -2.15
C ALA A 58 -8.69 10.66 -2.65
N GLY A 59 -8.76 11.98 -2.53
CA GLY A 59 -7.64 12.87 -2.87
C GLY A 59 -6.43 12.64 -1.95
N ASP A 60 -6.68 12.46 -0.66
CA ASP A 60 -5.64 12.16 0.32
C ASP A 60 -5.01 10.79 0.07
N VAL A 61 -5.82 9.80 -0.32
CA VAL A 61 -5.32 8.46 -0.71
C VAL A 61 -4.40 8.57 -1.93
N VAL A 62 -4.80 9.32 -2.96
CA VAL A 62 -3.96 9.53 -4.15
C VAL A 62 -2.65 10.21 -3.77
N SER A 63 -2.70 11.26 -2.94
CA SER A 63 -1.52 11.99 -2.47
C SER A 63 -0.55 11.08 -1.72
N VAL A 64 -1.06 10.22 -0.83
CA VAL A 64 -0.24 9.24 -0.09
C VAL A 64 0.36 8.19 -1.02
N LEU A 65 -0.45 7.59 -1.90
CA LEU A 65 0.03 6.54 -2.80
C LEU A 65 1.02 7.05 -3.85
N GLN A 66 0.88 8.29 -4.31
CA GLN A 66 1.84 8.93 -5.22
C GLN A 66 3.22 9.13 -4.59
N GLN A 67 3.28 9.33 -3.27
CA GLN A 67 4.51 9.50 -2.51
C GLN A 67 5.00 8.19 -1.89
N ALA A 68 4.20 7.13 -1.98
CA ALA A 68 4.52 5.86 -1.37
C ALA A 68 5.61 5.15 -2.18
N LEU A 69 6.72 4.80 -1.52
CA LEU A 69 7.76 3.95 -2.08
C LEU A 69 7.29 2.49 -1.99
N MET A 70 6.33 2.12 -2.83
CA MET A 70 5.75 0.78 -2.90
C MET A 70 5.88 0.21 -4.30
N THR A 71 6.24 -1.06 -4.41
CA THR A 71 6.17 -1.78 -5.69
C THR A 71 4.73 -2.16 -6.00
N PRO A 72 4.41 -2.52 -7.26
CA PRO A 72 3.09 -3.06 -7.63
C PRO A 72 2.69 -4.32 -6.85
N GLU A 73 3.64 -5.04 -6.26
CA GLU A 73 3.44 -6.20 -5.39
C GLU A 73 3.26 -5.82 -3.91
N ASP A 74 2.96 -4.55 -3.62
CA ASP A 74 2.73 -3.98 -2.30
C ASP A 74 3.95 -4.05 -1.35
N VAL A 75 5.16 -4.15 -1.91
CA VAL A 75 6.41 -4.16 -1.13
C VAL A 75 6.80 -2.73 -0.77
N VAL A 76 6.79 -2.41 0.53
CA VAL A 76 7.17 -1.09 1.05
C VAL A 76 8.69 -0.97 1.20
N GLY A 77 9.27 0.10 0.64
CA GLY A 77 10.67 0.44 0.83
C GLY A 77 11.64 -0.22 -0.14
N ASP A 78 11.18 -0.65 -1.32
CA ASP A 78 12.09 -0.98 -2.41
C ASP A 78 12.68 0.30 -3.00
N VAL A 79 13.80 0.76 -2.40
CA VAL A 79 14.52 1.98 -2.80
C VAL A 79 15.60 1.70 -3.86
N ASN A 80 15.57 0.54 -4.54
CA ASN A 80 16.58 0.19 -5.54
C ASN A 80 16.15 0.39 -7.00
N ALA A 81 15.19 1.29 -7.25
CA ALA A 81 14.82 1.71 -8.60
C ALA A 81 14.87 3.24 -8.78
N ALA A 82 16.02 3.87 -8.48
CA ALA A 82 16.63 5.00 -9.20
C ALA A 82 17.95 5.42 -8.54
#